data_AF-A0AAJ2TIX3-F1
#
_entry.id   AF-A0AAJ2TIX3-F1
#
_cell.length_a   1.000
_cell.length_b   1.000
_cell.length_c   1.000
_cell.angle_alpha   90.00
_cell.angle_beta   90.00
_cell.angle_gamma   90.00
#
_symmetry.space_group_name_H-M   'P 1'
#
loop_
_entity.id
_entity.type
_entity.pdbx_description
1 polymer ?
#
loop_
_entity_poly.entity_id
_entity_poly.type
_entity_poly.pdbx_seq_one_letter_code
_entity_poly.pdbx_strand_id
1 'polypeptide(L)'
;MMIIIKTNGFCFFDKISIGAKRKMQKYYGVKNNTYAGKTIGRIYNQYFGNAYRVSKLYRKYYRKEFPSCKDFLICRFNLSQDLVEEIINKNLQCTNMEIKRDQIAYSFNYDDKLVDTFKKYVGGIRNED
;
A
#
# COMPACT_ATOMS: atom_id res chain seq x y z
N MET A 1 11.38 -10.78 -0.52
CA MET A 1 11.28 -9.80 -1.61
C MET A 1 10.21 -8.78 -1.24
N MET A 2 10.49 -7.47 -1.30
CA MET A 2 9.48 -6.42 -1.14
C MET A 2 8.60 -6.44 -2.37
N ILE A 3 7.32 -6.78 -2.23
CA ILE A 3 6.35 -6.67 -3.31
C ILE A 3 5.12 -6.03 -2.72
N ILE A 4 4.60 -5.02 -3.40
CA ILE A 4 3.29 -4.46 -3.11
C ILE A 4 2.24 -5.12 -4.00
N ILE A 5 1.10 -5.46 -3.40
CA ILE A 5 0.00 -6.12 -4.08
C ILE A 5 -1.15 -5.12 -4.19
N LYS A 6 -1.64 -4.88 -5.40
CA LYS A 6 -2.78 -4.00 -5.68
C LYS A 6 -3.93 -4.84 -6.21
N THR A 7 -5.10 -4.73 -5.58
CA THR A 7 -6.31 -5.45 -5.97
C THR A 7 -7.53 -4.77 -5.35
N ASN A 8 -8.64 -4.73 -6.10
CA ASN A 8 -9.95 -4.20 -5.65
C ASN A 8 -9.88 -2.83 -4.94
N GLY A 9 -9.05 -1.92 -5.45
CA GLY A 9 -8.89 -0.57 -4.87
C GLY A 9 -8.06 -0.51 -3.59
N PHE A 10 -7.46 -1.62 -3.15
CA PHE A 10 -6.57 -1.70 -2.00
C PHE A 10 -5.12 -1.94 -2.39
N CYS A 11 -4.21 -1.44 -1.55
CA CYS A 11 -2.77 -1.67 -1.64
C CYS A 11 -2.32 -2.41 -0.37
N PHE A 12 -1.81 -3.63 -0.53
CA PHE A 12 -1.25 -4.47 0.53
C PHE A 12 0.27 -4.47 0.47
N PHE A 13 0.90 -4.32 1.63
CA PHE A 13 2.35 -4.19 1.72
C PHE A 13 2.90 -4.47 3.12
N ASP A 14 4.18 -4.83 3.19
CA ASP A 14 4.90 -4.89 4.46
C ASP A 14 5.45 -3.50 4.83
N LYS A 15 4.94 -2.95 5.93
CA LYS A 15 5.33 -1.63 6.43
C LYS A 15 6.78 -1.57 6.88
N ILE A 16 7.31 -2.66 7.43
CA ILE A 16 8.68 -2.68 7.95
C ILE A 16 9.65 -2.52 6.77
N SER A 17 9.44 -3.31 5.72
CA SER A 17 10.28 -3.25 4.53
C SER A 17 10.16 -1.89 3.80
N ILE A 18 8.94 -1.36 3.63
CA ILE A 18 8.71 -0.04 3.02
C ILE A 18 9.35 1.09 3.83
N GLY A 19 9.36 0.99 5.17
CA GLY A 19 9.93 2.00 6.05
C GLY A 19 9.19 3.34 6.05
N ALA A 20 9.77 4.35 6.69
CA ALA A 20 9.16 5.66 6.85
C ALA A 20 9.27 6.55 5.60
N LYS A 21 8.42 7.57 5.49
CA LYS A 21 8.44 8.59 4.41
C LYS A 21 9.84 9.15 4.13
N ARG A 22 10.63 9.40 5.18
CA ARG A 22 12.00 9.92 5.08
C ARG A 22 12.95 8.94 4.36
N LYS A 23 12.74 7.63 4.48
CA LYS A 23 13.51 6.60 3.76
C LYS A 23 13.30 6.75 2.25
N MET A 24 12.04 6.89 1.82
CA MET A 24 11.71 7.12 0.41
C MET A 24 12.28 8.45 -0.10
N GLN A 25 12.14 9.54 0.65
CA GLN A 25 12.73 10.84 0.26
C GLN A 25 14.26 10.75 0.08
N LYS A 26 14.97 10.06 0.98
CA LYS A 26 16.41 9.81 0.84
C LYS A 26 16.74 8.98 -0.39
N TYR A 27 15.95 7.95 -0.68
CA TYR A 27 16.13 7.10 -1.87
C TYR A 27 16.01 7.91 -3.17
N TYR A 28 15.12 8.90 -3.20
CA TYR A 28 14.98 9.84 -4.32
C TYR A 28 16.01 10.98 -4.32
N GLY A 29 16.91 11.06 -3.33
CA GLY A 29 17.90 12.14 -3.23
C GLY A 29 17.31 13.52 -2.91
N VAL A 30 16.07 13.60 -2.39
CA VAL A 30 15.37 14.87 -2.15
C VAL A 30 15.33 15.28 -0.68
N LYS A 31 15.47 16.59 -0.42
CA LYS A 31 15.32 17.17 0.93
C LYS A 31 13.83 17.34 1.27
N ASN A 32 13.43 17.06 2.51
CA ASN A 32 12.03 17.09 2.96
C ASN A 32 11.30 18.44 2.77
N ASN A 33 12.03 19.55 2.87
CA ASN A 33 11.45 20.91 2.86
C ASN A 33 11.33 21.51 1.44
N THR A 34 11.83 20.84 0.41
CA THR A 34 11.69 21.30 -0.98
C THR A 34 10.37 20.86 -1.58
N TYR A 35 9.98 21.47 -2.70
CA TYR A 35 8.80 21.05 -3.47
C TYR A 35 8.88 19.55 -3.81
N ALA A 36 10.00 19.10 -4.39
CA ALA A 36 10.21 17.70 -4.73
C ALA A 36 10.09 16.77 -3.50
N GLY A 37 10.66 17.16 -2.36
CA GLY A 37 10.52 16.40 -1.11
C GLY A 37 9.07 16.28 -0.64
N LYS A 38 8.31 17.37 -0.72
CA LYS A 38 6.87 17.38 -0.39
C LYS A 38 6.08 16.49 -1.35
N THR A 39 6.38 16.53 -2.64
CA THR A 39 5.75 15.68 -3.68
C THR A 39 5.99 14.20 -3.40
N ILE A 40 7.24 13.76 -3.21
CA ILE A 40 7.57 12.38 -2.82
C ILE A 40 6.88 12.00 -1.51
N GLY A 41 6.79 12.94 -0.57
CA GLY A 41 6.06 12.73 0.67
C GLY A 41 4.55 12.49 0.49
N ARG A 42 3.91 13.19 -0.46
CA ARG A 42 2.50 12.98 -0.82
C ARG A 42 2.30 11.61 -1.46
N ILE A 43 3.16 11.23 -2.39
CA ILE A 43 3.13 9.90 -3.04
C ILE A 43 3.27 8.79 -1.99
N TYR A 44 4.22 8.92 -1.07
CA TYR A 44 4.34 7.99 0.06
C TYR A 44 3.05 7.88 0.87
N ASN A 45 2.43 9.02 1.20
CA ASN A 45 1.21 9.05 2.01
C ASN A 45 0.00 8.45 1.28
N GLN A 46 -0.07 8.63 -0.03
CA GLN A 46 -1.11 8.02 -0.86
C GLN A 46 -1.04 6.50 -0.77
N TYR A 47 0.14 5.92 -1.05
CA TYR A 47 0.31 4.47 -1.04
C TYR A 47 0.36 3.84 0.36
N PHE A 48 1.02 4.51 1.32
CA PHE A 48 1.42 3.89 2.60
C PHE A 48 1.02 4.66 3.86
N GLY A 49 0.45 5.86 3.72
CA GLY A 49 -0.09 6.64 4.83
C GLY A 49 -1.37 6.02 5.38
N ASN A 50 -1.77 6.31 6.62
CA ASN A 50 -3.04 5.83 7.22
C ASN A 50 -3.31 4.32 7.06
N ALA A 51 -2.24 3.54 6.91
CA ALA A 51 -2.34 2.11 6.68
C ALA A 51 -2.71 1.41 7.99
N TYR A 52 -3.51 0.36 7.88
CA TYR A 52 -3.92 -0.43 9.02
C TYR A 52 -3.55 -1.89 8.82
N ARG A 53 -3.33 -2.59 9.93
CA ARG A 53 -3.19 -4.05 9.90
C ARG A 53 -4.57 -4.65 9.68
N VAL A 54 -4.72 -5.50 8.67
CA VAL A 54 -5.98 -6.17 8.34
C VAL A 54 -6.56 -6.88 9.57
N SER A 55 -5.72 -7.62 10.28
CA SER A 55 -6.11 -8.35 11.49
C SER A 55 -6.67 -7.46 12.60
N LYS A 56 -6.16 -6.22 12.73
CA LYS A 56 -6.69 -5.24 13.70
C LYS A 56 -8.04 -4.67 13.25
N LEU A 57 -8.18 -4.36 11.96
CA LEU A 57 -9.45 -3.89 11.40
C LEU A 57 -10.55 -4.94 11.59
N TYR A 58 -10.25 -6.19 11.23
CA TYR A 58 -11.16 -7.32 11.39
C TYR A 58 -11.61 -7.48 12.85
N ARG A 59 -10.65 -7.56 13.79
CA ARG A 59 -10.97 -7.75 15.21
C ARG A 59 -11.83 -6.63 15.79
N LYS A 60 -11.62 -5.39 15.34
CA LYS A 60 -12.31 -4.22 15.87
C LYS A 60 -13.73 -4.06 15.33
N TYR A 61 -13.93 -4.30 14.04
CA TYR A 61 -15.18 -3.94 13.36
C TYR A 61 -15.95 -5.13 12.80
N TYR A 62 -15.29 -6.21 12.37
CA TYR A 62 -15.89 -7.24 11.52
C TYR A 62 -15.96 -8.62 12.16
N ARG A 63 -15.42 -8.81 13.37
CA ARG A 63 -15.42 -10.11 14.08
C ARG A 63 -16.83 -10.66 14.36
N LYS A 64 -17.86 -9.80 14.41
CA LYS A 64 -19.26 -10.22 14.59
C LYS A 64 -19.95 -10.61 13.29
N GLU A 65 -19.44 -10.13 12.15
CA GLU A 65 -20.03 -10.35 10.82
C GLU A 65 -19.41 -11.54 10.09
N PHE A 66 -18.12 -11.80 10.33
CA PHE A 66 -17.37 -12.87 9.68
C PHE A 66 -16.74 -13.79 10.72
N PRO A 67 -16.76 -15.13 10.52
CA PRO A 67 -16.23 -16.09 11.49
C PRO A 67 -14.70 -16.04 11.57
N SER A 68 -14.01 -15.67 10.48
CA SER A 68 -12.56 -15.49 10.48
C SER A 68 -12.10 -14.27 9.69
N CYS A 69 -10.83 -13.87 9.91
CA CYS A 69 -10.20 -12.81 9.13
C CYS A 69 -10.00 -13.22 7.66
N LYS A 70 -9.91 -14.53 7.37
CA LYS A 70 -9.86 -15.06 6.00
C LYS A 70 -11.20 -14.78 5.31
N ASP A 71 -12.31 -15.17 5.93
CA ASP A 71 -13.65 -14.98 5.37
C ASP A 71 -13.99 -13.50 5.17
N PHE A 72 -13.56 -12.65 6.11
CA PHE A 72 -13.65 -11.20 5.95
C PHE A 72 -12.94 -10.72 4.69
N LEU A 73 -11.70 -11.15 4.44
CA LEU A 73 -10.95 -10.74 3.25
C LEU A 73 -11.55 -11.29 1.96
N ILE A 74 -11.95 -12.57 1.94
CA ILE A 74 -12.56 -13.19 0.77
C ILE A 74 -13.89 -12.50 0.44
N CYS A 75 -14.80 -12.40 1.41
CA CYS A 75 -16.16 -11.91 1.15
C CYS A 75 -16.23 -10.38 1.01
N ARG A 76 -15.50 -9.62 1.83
CA ARG A 76 -15.62 -8.14 1.84
C ARG A 76 -14.72 -7.47 0.81
N PHE A 77 -13.55 -8.04 0.54
CA PHE A 77 -12.57 -7.51 -0.41
C PHE A 77 -12.53 -8.28 -1.73
N ASN A 78 -13.33 -9.35 -1.87
CA ASN A 78 -13.41 -10.19 -3.07
C ASN A 78 -12.05 -10.76 -3.50
N LEU A 79 -11.27 -11.25 -2.53
CA LEU A 79 -9.90 -11.73 -2.75
C LEU A 79 -9.86 -13.25 -2.94
N SER A 80 -8.92 -13.72 -3.76
CA SER A 80 -8.66 -15.16 -3.94
C SER A 80 -8.09 -15.78 -2.65
N GLN A 81 -8.34 -17.07 -2.45
CA GLN A 81 -7.87 -17.78 -1.25
C GLN A 81 -6.35 -17.71 -1.11
N ASP A 82 -5.60 -17.96 -2.18
CA ASP A 82 -4.13 -17.93 -2.19
C ASP A 82 -3.58 -16.57 -1.75
N LEU A 83 -4.14 -15.48 -2.27
CA LEU A 83 -3.71 -14.12 -1.90
C LEU A 83 -4.07 -13.79 -0.44
N VAL A 84 -5.21 -14.27 0.05
CA VAL A 84 -5.60 -14.10 1.46
C VAL A 84 -4.61 -14.81 2.38
N GLU A 85 -4.16 -16.02 2.03
CA GLU A 85 -3.13 -16.72 2.79
C GLU A 85 -1.80 -15.97 2.78
N GLU A 86 -1.40 -15.43 1.62
CA GLU A 86 -0.19 -14.61 1.53
C GLU A 86 -0.26 -13.36 2.43
N ILE A 87 -1.39 -12.64 2.41
CA ILE A 87 -1.62 -11.44 3.22
C ILE A 87 -1.53 -11.76 4.72
N ILE A 88 -2.18 -12.85 5.15
CA ILE A 88 -2.24 -13.23 6.57
C ILE A 88 -0.88 -13.74 7.04
N ASN A 89 -0.23 -14.63 6.28
CA ASN A 89 1.06 -15.21 6.63
C ASN A 89 2.14 -14.15 6.75
N LYS A 90 2.14 -13.16 5.85
CA LYS A 90 3.09 -12.04 5.88
C LYS A 90 2.66 -10.87 6.78
N ASN A 91 1.48 -10.96 7.42
CA ASN A 91 0.91 -9.93 8.29
C ASN A 91 0.91 -8.53 7.64
N LEU A 92 0.50 -8.47 6.36
CA LEU A 92 0.57 -7.25 5.57
C LEU A 92 -0.36 -6.16 6.12
N GLN A 93 0.06 -4.91 5.92
CA GLN A 93 -0.82 -3.76 6.09
C GLN A 93 -1.56 -3.49 4.81
N CYS A 94 -2.74 -2.87 4.91
CA CYS A 94 -3.46 -2.41 3.74
C CYS A 94 -3.85 -0.93 3.84
N THR A 95 -4.05 -0.36 2.67
CA THR A 95 -4.49 1.02 2.47
C THR A 95 -5.57 1.02 1.41
N ASN A 96 -6.69 1.69 1.68
CA ASN A 96 -7.70 1.96 0.66
C ASN A 96 -7.18 3.09 -0.25
N MET A 97 -6.99 2.79 -1.52
CA MET A 97 -6.48 3.72 -2.52
C MET A 97 -7.60 4.54 -3.17
N GLU A 98 -8.83 4.02 -3.18
CA GLU A 98 -10.00 4.70 -3.78
C GLU A 98 -10.33 6.01 -3.08
N ILE A 99 -10.21 6.02 -1.74
CA ILE A 99 -10.47 7.21 -0.92
C ILE A 99 -9.33 8.25 -1.06
N LYS A 100 -8.17 7.84 -1.60
CA LYS A 100 -6.93 8.63 -1.59
C LYS A 100 -6.52 9.16 -2.96
N ARG A 101 -7.50 9.51 -3.81
CA ARG A 101 -7.24 10.12 -5.12
C ARG A 101 -6.63 11.52 -4.94
N ASP A 102 -5.31 11.59 -4.82
CA ASP A 102 -4.54 12.84 -4.88
C ASP A 102 -4.14 13.08 -6.35
N GLN A 103 -4.53 14.25 -6.88
CA GLN A 103 -4.18 14.68 -8.24
C GLN A 103 -2.67 14.69 -8.47
N ILE A 104 -1.86 14.91 -7.43
CA ILE A 104 -0.40 15.02 -7.57
C ILE A 104 0.24 13.67 -7.83
N ALA A 105 -0.25 12.58 -7.25
CA ALA A 105 0.27 11.26 -7.65
C ALA A 105 -0.38 10.75 -8.94
N TYR A 106 -1.55 11.27 -9.32
CA TYR A 106 -2.06 11.04 -10.68
C TYR A 106 -1.10 11.63 -11.70
N SER A 107 -0.65 12.87 -11.52
CA SER A 107 0.38 13.50 -12.36
C SER A 107 1.73 12.78 -12.30
N PHE A 108 2.09 12.21 -11.14
CA PHE A 108 3.31 11.39 -10.98
C PHE A 108 3.35 10.15 -11.88
N ASN A 109 2.18 9.57 -12.19
CA ASN A 109 2.11 8.38 -13.04
C ASN A 109 2.47 8.64 -14.51
N TYR A 110 2.62 9.91 -14.93
CA TYR A 110 2.98 10.28 -16.29
C TYR A 110 4.49 10.48 -16.50
N ASP A 111 5.31 10.35 -15.44
CA ASP A 111 6.77 10.39 -15.54
C ASP A 111 7.34 8.97 -15.34
N ASP A 112 7.74 8.34 -16.44
CA ASP A 112 8.24 6.97 -16.46
C ASP A 112 9.46 6.76 -15.55
N LYS A 113 10.37 7.74 -15.46
CA LYS A 113 11.56 7.62 -14.62
C LYS A 113 11.19 7.59 -13.14
N LEU A 114 10.23 8.42 -12.76
CA LEU A 114 9.72 8.47 -11.40
C LEU A 114 8.96 7.18 -11.04
N VAL A 115 8.13 6.68 -11.97
CA VAL A 115 7.42 5.40 -11.80
C VAL A 115 8.40 4.23 -11.67
N ASP A 116 9.45 4.18 -12.47
CA ASP A 116 10.45 3.12 -12.40
C ASP A 116 11.27 3.19 -11.12
N THR A 117 11.62 4.39 -10.67
CA THR A 117 12.28 4.59 -9.37
C THR A 117 11.37 4.13 -8.23
N PHE A 118 10.06 4.37 -8.33
CA PHE A 118 9.08 3.86 -7.38
C PHE A 118 9.02 2.33 -7.38
N LYS A 119 8.89 1.71 -8.56
CA LYS A 119 8.86 0.24 -8.72
C LYS A 119 10.12 -0.40 -8.13
N LYS A 120 11.30 0.19 -8.35
CA LYS A 120 12.57 -0.26 -7.75
C LYS A 120 12.57 -0.12 -6.23
N TYR A 121 12.08 1.01 -5.70
CA TYR A 121 11.99 1.24 -4.25
C TYR A 121 11.10 0.22 -3.55
N VAL A 122 9.93 -0.07 -4.14
CA VAL A 122 8.93 -0.99 -3.56
C VAL A 122 9.21 -2.46 -3.88
N GLY A 123 10.26 -2.75 -4.68
CA GLY A 123 10.67 -4.09 -5.10
C GLY A 123 9.74 -4.77 -6.12
N GLY A 124 8.82 -4.01 -6.72
CA GLY A 124 7.86 -4.48 -7.71
C GLY A 124 6.40 -4.28 -7.29
N ILE A 125 5.52 -4.19 -8.30
CA ILE A 125 4.07 -4.06 -8.11
C ILE A 125 3.40 -5.25 -8.77
N ARG A 126 2.65 -6.02 -8.00
CA ARG A 126 1.76 -7.09 -8.49
C ARG A 126 0.34 -6.53 -8.53
N ASN A 127 -0.22 -6.40 -9.73
CA ASN A 127 -1.63 -6.08 -9.90
C ASN A 127 -2.39 -7.39 -10.01
N GLU A 128 -3.43 -7.55 -9.22
CA GLU A 128 -4.41 -8.62 -9.35
C GLU A 128 -5.77 -8.00 -9.62
N ASP A 129 -6.34 -8.42 -10.75
CA ASP A 129 -7.68 -8.05 -11.22
C ASP A 129 -8.75 -8.89 -10.50
#